data_AF-A0A6P3RZV0-F1
#
_entry.id   AF-A0A6P3RZV0-F1
#
_cell.length_a   1.000
_cell.length_b   1.000
_cell.length_c   1.000
_cell.angle_alpha   90.00
_cell.angle_beta   90.00
_cell.angle_gamma   90.00
#
_symmetry.space_group_name_H-M   'P 1'
#
loop_
_entity.id
_entity.type
_entity.pdbx_description
1 polymer ?
#
loop_
_entity_poly.entity_id
_entity_poly.type
_entity_poly.pdbx_seq_one_letter_code
_entity_poly.pdbx_strand_id
1 'polypeptide(L)'
;SGCDPVTLELCILLLSLHLHIYDRSVTVKVRALLLSLQDFDIDIVAVVNDTVGTMMTCGYDDQNCEIGLIVGTGSNACYMEEMRHIDTVEGDEGRMCINMEWGAFGDDGVLDDIRTEFDHEIDMGSLNPGKQL
;
A
#
# COMPACT_ATOMS: atom_id res chain seq x y z
N SER A 1 -11.06 26.78 -8.06
CA SER A 1 -10.07 25.92 -8.74
C SER A 1 -9.83 24.73 -7.85
N GLY A 2 -10.76 23.81 -7.68
CA GLY A 2 -11.36 23.01 -8.75
C GLY A 2 -10.38 21.88 -9.05
N CYS A 3 -10.35 20.86 -8.19
CA CYS A 3 -9.59 19.63 -8.41
C CYS A 3 -10.03 19.06 -9.76
N ASP A 4 -9.11 18.92 -10.69
CA ASP A 4 -9.41 18.41 -12.03
C ASP A 4 -9.93 16.96 -11.86
N PRO A 5 -11.06 16.57 -12.46
CA PRO A 5 -11.59 15.20 -12.37
C PRO A 5 -10.57 14.10 -12.74
N VAL A 6 -9.50 14.46 -13.46
CA VAL A 6 -8.39 13.55 -13.81
C VAL A 6 -7.55 13.15 -12.59
N THR A 7 -7.44 13.99 -11.55
CA THR A 7 -6.70 13.64 -10.32
C THR A 7 -7.42 12.59 -9.47
N LEU A 8 -8.74 12.45 -9.61
CA LEU A 8 -9.51 11.41 -8.93
C LEU A 8 -9.49 10.05 -9.66
N GLU A 9 -9.26 10.03 -10.97
CA GLU A 9 -9.21 8.77 -11.74
C GLU A 9 -7.88 8.00 -11.57
N LEU A 10 -6.83 8.62 -11.00
CA LEU A 10 -5.48 8.02 -10.98
C LEU A 10 -5.11 7.14 -9.77
N CYS A 11 -5.97 6.99 -8.76
CA CYS A 11 -5.63 6.27 -7.51
C CYS A 11 -6.35 4.94 -7.31
N ILE A 12 -7.15 4.48 -8.27
CA ILE A 12 -7.73 3.14 -8.23
C ILE A 12 -6.91 2.25 -9.15
N LEU A 13 -5.80 1.71 -8.64
CA LEU A 13 -5.32 0.39 -9.02
C LEU A 13 -4.44 -0.13 -7.89
N LEU A 14 -5.09 -0.95 -7.06
CA LEU A 14 -4.48 -1.82 -6.07
C LEU A 14 -3.46 -2.73 -6.75
N LEU A 15 -2.18 -2.35 -6.78
CA LEU A 15 -1.09 -3.32 -6.87
C LEU A 15 -0.85 -3.96 -5.51
N SER A 16 -1.84 -4.75 -5.10
CA SER A 16 -1.63 -5.88 -4.21
C SER A 16 -2.47 -7.03 -4.76
N LEU A 17 -1.84 -7.74 -5.70
CA LEU A 17 -2.28 -9.02 -6.25
C LEU A 17 -3.68 -9.02 -6.91
N HIS A 18 -3.70 -8.82 -8.23
CA HIS A 18 -4.63 -9.60 -9.03
C HIS A 18 -4.11 -11.04 -9.09
N LEU A 19 -4.50 -11.90 -8.14
CA LEU A 19 -4.76 -13.36 -8.32
C LEU A 19 -5.04 -14.03 -6.96
N HIS A 20 -6.33 -14.13 -6.58
CA HIS A 20 -6.98 -15.09 -5.64
C HIS A 20 -8.04 -14.52 -4.68
N ILE A 21 -8.52 -13.28 -4.88
CA ILE A 21 -9.38 -12.64 -3.88
C ILE A 21 -10.80 -12.35 -4.42
N TYR A 22 -11.47 -13.33 -5.00
CA TYR A 22 -12.93 -13.29 -5.04
C TYR A 22 -13.57 -13.94 -3.80
N ASP A 23 -12.81 -14.67 -2.97
CA ASP A 23 -13.35 -15.40 -1.81
C ASP A 23 -12.82 -14.89 -0.43
N ARG A 24 -11.82 -14.00 -0.39
CA ARG A 24 -11.21 -13.52 0.89
C ARG A 24 -10.99 -12.01 1.01
N SER A 25 -11.66 -11.21 0.18
CA SER A 25 -11.37 -9.76 0.14
C SER A 25 -11.78 -9.09 1.45
N VAL A 26 -10.92 -8.19 1.94
CA VAL A 26 -11.26 -7.30 3.06
C VAL A 26 -12.55 -6.52 2.75
N THR A 27 -12.75 -6.11 1.49
CA THR A 27 -13.98 -5.43 1.06
C THR A 27 -15.22 -6.29 1.25
N VAL A 28 -15.14 -7.59 0.90
CA VAL A 28 -16.24 -8.55 1.08
C VAL A 28 -16.56 -8.73 2.57
N LYS A 29 -15.53 -8.85 3.42
CA LYS A 29 -15.71 -9.02 4.87
C LYS A 29 -16.31 -7.77 5.53
N VAL A 30 -15.81 -6.58 5.17
CA VAL A 30 -16.33 -5.32 5.70
C VAL A 30 -17.77 -5.11 5.25
N ARG A 31 -18.08 -5.35 3.96
CA ARG A 31 -19.46 -5.26 3.46
C ARG A 31 -20.39 -6.24 4.17
N ALA A 32 -19.98 -7.49 4.35
CA ALA A 32 -20.77 -8.49 5.07
C ALA A 32 -21.04 -8.09 6.52
N LEU A 33 -20.05 -7.52 7.21
CA LEU A 33 -20.21 -6.99 8.56
C LEU A 33 -21.21 -5.82 8.59
N LEU A 34 -21.08 -4.85 7.68
CA LEU A 34 -21.98 -3.70 7.60
C LEU A 34 -23.43 -4.12 7.32
N LEU A 35 -23.65 -5.06 6.38
CA LEU A 35 -24.97 -5.62 6.11
C LEU A 35 -25.56 -6.35 7.32
N SER A 36 -24.73 -7.03 8.12
CA SER A 36 -25.18 -7.71 9.34
C SER A 36 -25.65 -6.76 10.44
N LEU A 37 -25.21 -5.50 10.41
CA LEU A 37 -25.60 -4.46 11.36
C LEU A 37 -26.94 -3.76 10.98
N GLN A 38 -27.54 -4.11 9.83
CA GLN A 38 -28.89 -3.69 9.36
C GLN A 38 -29.19 -2.19 9.27
N ASP A 39 -28.20 -1.30 9.46
CA ASP A 39 -28.50 0.12 9.69
C ASP A 39 -28.09 1.04 8.54
N PHE A 40 -27.20 0.62 7.61
CA PHE A 40 -26.72 1.47 6.51
C PHE A 40 -26.36 0.69 5.23
N ASP A 41 -26.68 1.28 4.07
CA ASP A 41 -26.14 0.87 2.76
C ASP A 41 -24.89 1.72 2.46
N ILE A 42 -23.74 1.07 2.36
CA ILE A 42 -22.43 1.72 2.16
C ILE A 42 -21.82 1.15 0.88
N ASP A 43 -21.47 2.04 -0.04
CA ASP A 43 -20.76 1.70 -1.27
C ASP A 43 -19.24 1.83 -1.06
N ILE A 44 -18.52 0.71 -1.17
CA ILE A 44 -17.07 0.66 -1.00
C ILE A 44 -16.43 0.82 -2.38
N VAL A 45 -15.98 2.03 -2.68
CA VAL A 45 -15.41 2.39 -3.99
C VAL A 45 -13.91 2.17 -4.11
N ALA A 46 -13.17 2.14 -2.99
CA ALA A 46 -11.72 1.95 -2.97
C ALA A 46 -11.22 1.41 -1.63
N VAL A 47 -10.06 0.75 -1.68
CA VAL A 47 -9.23 0.41 -0.51
C VAL A 47 -7.84 0.97 -0.79
N VAL A 48 -7.27 1.66 0.19
CA VAL A 48 -6.04 2.43 0.01
C VAL A 48 -5.06 2.11 1.14
N ASN A 49 -3.77 1.99 0.82
CA ASN A 49 -2.70 1.87 1.81
C ASN A 49 -2.45 3.24 2.48
N ASP A 50 -2.00 3.25 3.73
CA ASP A 50 -1.78 4.48 4.51
C ASP A 50 -0.74 5.41 3.89
N THR A 51 0.38 4.89 3.35
CA THR A 51 1.40 5.71 2.66
C THR A 51 0.81 6.39 1.43
N VAL A 52 -0.06 5.69 0.69
CA VAL A 52 -0.77 6.25 -0.47
C VAL A 52 -1.71 7.35 0.00
N GLY A 53 -2.48 7.12 1.05
CA GLY A 53 -3.33 8.15 1.66
C GLY A 53 -2.54 9.39 2.11
N THR A 54 -1.35 9.20 2.70
CA THR A 54 -0.43 10.28 3.07
C THR A 54 0.04 11.06 1.85
N MET A 55 0.51 10.37 0.80
CA MET A 55 0.94 11.00 -0.45
C MET A 55 -0.19 11.82 -1.08
N MET A 56 -1.40 11.26 -1.19
CA MET A 56 -2.55 11.96 -1.78
C MET A 56 -2.97 13.17 -0.95
N THR A 57 -2.85 13.10 0.38
CA THR A 57 -3.14 14.24 1.26
C THR A 57 -2.15 15.38 1.03
N CYS A 58 -0.85 15.08 0.91
CA CYS A 58 0.16 16.08 0.57
C CYS A 58 0.01 16.58 -0.88
N GLY A 59 -0.31 15.69 -1.81
CA GLY A 59 -0.55 15.99 -3.22
C GLY A 59 -1.72 16.94 -3.48
N TYR A 60 -2.66 17.03 -2.53
CA TYR A 60 -3.74 18.00 -2.58
C TYR A 60 -3.23 19.44 -2.50
N ASP A 61 -2.23 19.69 -1.65
CA ASP A 61 -1.65 21.02 -1.44
C ASP A 61 -0.45 21.29 -2.35
N ASP A 62 0.35 20.26 -2.66
CA ASP A 62 1.53 20.35 -3.53
C ASP A 62 1.48 19.29 -4.64
N GLN A 63 1.23 19.74 -5.88
CA GLN A 63 1.14 18.86 -7.05
C GLN A 63 2.46 18.16 -7.42
N ASN A 64 3.58 18.54 -6.79
CA ASN A 64 4.88 17.86 -6.98
C ASN A 64 5.09 16.71 -5.97
N CYS A 65 4.13 16.44 -5.08
CA CYS A 65 4.23 15.34 -4.14
C CYS A 65 4.01 14.00 -4.86
N GLU A 66 5.10 13.24 -5.02
CA GLU A 66 5.11 11.95 -5.73
C GLU A 66 5.58 10.79 -4.85
N ILE A 67 5.78 11.03 -3.55
CA ILE A 67 6.23 10.04 -2.57
C ILE A 67 5.41 10.18 -1.28
N GLY A 68 4.94 9.04 -0.78
CA GLY A 68 4.37 8.91 0.57
C GLY A 68 5.30 8.10 1.46
N LEU A 69 5.47 8.53 2.70
CA LEU A 69 6.35 7.88 3.67
C LEU A 69 5.66 7.81 5.03
N ILE A 70 5.65 6.63 5.63
CA ILE A 70 5.25 6.40 7.02
C ILE A 70 6.48 5.96 7.80
N VAL A 71 6.69 6.62 8.94
CA VAL A 71 7.68 6.23 9.96
C VAL A 71 6.99 6.32 11.32
N GLY A 72 6.62 5.18 11.88
CA GLY A 72 5.89 5.07 13.14
C GLY A 72 6.11 3.70 13.77
N THR A 73 5.04 3.01 14.13
CA THR A 73 5.12 1.62 14.64
C THR A 73 5.77 0.67 13.62
N GLY A 74 5.58 0.94 12.34
CA GLY A 74 6.35 0.35 11.24
C GLY A 74 6.82 1.45 10.29
N SER A 75 7.53 1.06 9.24
CA SER A 75 7.88 1.96 8.15
C SER A 75 7.46 1.40 6.81
N ASN A 76 6.90 2.25 5.97
CA ASN A 76 6.58 1.92 4.58
C ASN A 76 6.67 3.16 3.69
N ALA A 77 6.80 2.96 2.38
CA ALA A 77 6.75 4.03 1.40
C ALA A 77 5.96 3.63 0.15
N CYS A 78 5.42 4.65 -0.52
CA CYS A 78 4.89 4.54 -1.87
C CYS A 78 5.41 5.69 -2.75
N TYR A 79 5.34 5.52 -4.06
CA TYR A 79 5.70 6.56 -5.02
C TYR A 79 4.94 6.44 -6.33
N MET A 80 4.92 7.50 -7.14
CA MET A 80 4.38 7.47 -8.50
C MET A 80 5.40 6.89 -9.48
N GLU A 81 5.04 5.78 -10.15
CA GLU A 81 5.84 5.11 -11.18
C GLU A 81 5.17 5.22 -12.55
N GLU A 82 5.98 5.26 -13.61
CA GLU A 82 5.51 5.20 -14.99
C GLU A 82 4.98 3.80 -15.32
N MET A 83 3.80 3.73 -15.95
CA MET A 83 3.13 2.46 -16.26
C MET A 83 4.00 1.48 -17.07
N ARG A 84 4.83 2.01 -17.98
CA ARG A 84 5.78 1.23 -18.78
C ARG A 84 6.85 0.47 -17.97
N HIS A 85 7.02 0.77 -16.68
CA HIS A 85 7.94 0.05 -15.78
C HIS A 85 7.20 -1.01 -14.93
N ILE A 86 5.89 -1.15 -15.10
CA ILE A 86 5.04 -2.03 -14.29
C ILE A 86 4.57 -3.22 -15.13
N ASP A 87 5.35 -4.29 -15.15
CA ASP A 87 5.04 -5.48 -15.96
C ASP A 87 3.79 -6.24 -15.50
N THR A 88 3.32 -5.99 -14.27
CA THR A 88 2.21 -6.72 -13.64
C THR A 88 0.83 -6.16 -13.99
N VAL A 89 0.75 -5.00 -14.64
CA VAL A 89 -0.52 -4.36 -15.04
C VAL A 89 -0.50 -4.14 -16.55
N GLU A 90 -1.61 -4.42 -17.22
CA GLU A 90 -1.72 -4.15 -18.67
C GLU A 90 -1.79 -2.64 -18.94
N GLY A 91 -1.04 -2.20 -19.95
CA GLY A 91 -0.97 -0.80 -20.39
C GLY A 91 0.38 -0.15 -20.06
N ASP A 92 0.79 0.81 -20.88
CA ASP A 92 2.07 1.53 -20.78
C ASP A 92 1.90 3.05 -20.72
N GLU A 93 0.67 3.55 -20.81
CA GLU A 93 0.34 4.98 -20.76
C GLU A 93 0.02 5.45 -19.35
N GLY A 94 0.58 6.60 -18.98
CA GLY A 94 0.31 7.24 -17.70
C GLY A 94 1.18 6.69 -16.55
N ARG A 95 0.72 6.93 -15.32
CA ARG A 95 1.46 6.63 -14.09
C ARG A 95 0.56 5.97 -13.07
N MET A 96 1.15 5.15 -12.22
CA MET A 96 0.47 4.45 -11.13
C MET A 96 1.26 4.57 -9.83
N CYS A 97 0.55 4.69 -8.71
CA CYS A 97 1.18 4.64 -7.40
C CYS A 97 1.60 3.21 -7.05
N ILE A 98 2.89 3.02 -6.73
CA ILE A 98 3.45 1.76 -6.25
C ILE A 98 3.56 1.83 -4.73
N ASN A 99 2.89 0.90 -4.05
CA ASN A 99 3.16 0.60 -2.65
C ASN A 99 4.33 -0.38 -2.56
N MET A 100 5.42 0.00 -1.89
CA MET A 100 6.63 -0.81 -1.87
C MET A 100 6.55 -1.98 -0.89
N GLU A 101 5.77 -1.85 0.20
CA GLU A 101 5.81 -2.77 1.34
C GLU A 101 7.26 -3.05 1.78
N TRP A 102 8.07 -1.99 1.86
CA TRP A 102 9.52 -2.10 1.99
C TRP A 102 9.99 -2.63 3.34
N GLY A 103 9.07 -2.82 4.30
CA GLY A 103 9.38 -3.36 5.62
C GLY A 103 9.91 -4.78 5.50
N ALA A 104 9.52 -5.53 4.45
CA ALA A 104 10.02 -6.87 4.18
C ALA A 104 11.40 -6.90 3.47
N PHE A 105 12.03 -5.74 3.24
CA PHE A 105 13.36 -5.69 2.63
C PHE A 105 14.40 -6.28 3.60
N GLY A 106 15.10 -7.32 3.18
CA GLY A 106 16.02 -8.07 4.04
C GLY A 106 15.48 -9.43 4.51
N ASP A 107 14.19 -9.73 4.31
CA ASP A 107 13.58 -11.02 4.69
C ASP A 107 14.22 -12.22 3.94
N ASP A 108 14.87 -11.98 2.79
CA ASP A 108 15.61 -12.97 2.01
C ASP A 108 17.08 -13.15 2.44
N GLY A 109 17.49 -12.43 3.49
CA GLY A 109 18.85 -12.44 4.03
C GLY A 109 19.81 -11.47 3.33
N VAL A 110 19.36 -10.66 2.36
CA VAL A 110 20.25 -9.71 1.66
C VAL A 110 20.86 -8.65 2.59
N LEU A 111 20.26 -8.45 3.77
CA LEU A 111 20.75 -7.53 4.80
C LEU A 111 21.49 -8.22 5.95
N ASP A 112 21.69 -9.54 5.92
CA ASP A 112 22.31 -10.26 7.04
C ASP A 112 23.74 -9.79 7.34
N ASP A 113 24.48 -9.31 6.33
CA ASP A 113 25.83 -8.76 6.50
C ASP A 113 25.87 -7.46 7.32
N ILE A 114 24.74 -6.74 7.42
CA ILE A 114 24.62 -5.50 8.19
C ILE A 114 23.81 -5.66 9.49
N ARG A 115 23.12 -6.79 9.67
CA ARG A 115 22.37 -7.10 10.88
C ARG A 115 23.33 -7.45 12.02
N THR A 116 22.99 -6.97 13.21
CA THR A 116 23.74 -7.22 14.44
C THR A 116 23.12 -8.34 15.26
N GLU A 117 23.85 -8.81 16.27
CA GLU A 117 23.30 -9.77 17.25
C GLU A 117 22.03 -9.26 17.94
N PHE A 118 21.93 -7.94 18.17
CA PHE A 118 20.74 -7.32 18.75
C PHE A 118 19.52 -7.40 17.82
N ASP A 119 19.74 -7.20 16.51
CA ASP A 119 18.67 -7.32 15.51
C ASP A 119 18.13 -8.74 15.46
N HIS A 120 19.00 -9.75 15.54
CA HIS A 120 18.59 -11.16 15.59
C HIS A 120 17.83 -11.51 16.88
N GLU A 121 18.24 -10.98 18.03
CA GLU A 121 17.53 -11.20 19.29
C GLU A 121 16.13 -10.57 19.28
N ILE A 122 16.01 -9.35 18.75
CA ILE A 122 14.71 -8.67 18.58
C ILE A 122 13.81 -9.46 17.64
N ASP A 123 14.36 -9.97 16.53
CA ASP A 123 13.63 -10.78 15.54
C ASP A 123 13.02 -12.03 16.15
N MET A 124 13.85 -12.81 16.85
CA MET A 124 13.43 -14.06 17.48
C MET A 124 12.39 -13.83 18.59
N GLY A 125 12.41 -12.66 19.23
CA GLY A 125 11.42 -12.26 20.23
C GLY A 125 10.14 -11.65 19.65
N SER A 126 10.07 -11.41 18.34
CA SER A 126 8.94 -10.73 17.71
C SER A 126 7.74 -11.66 17.47
N LEU A 127 6.60 -11.07 17.10
CA LEU A 127 5.42 -11.83 16.67
C LEU A 127 5.61 -12.51 15.31
N ASN A 128 6.53 -12.01 14.48
CA ASN A 128 6.77 -12.50 13.13
C ASN A 128 8.27 -12.75 12.87
N PRO A 129 8.90 -13.74 13.53
CA PRO A 129 10.33 -13.99 13.35
C PRO A 129 10.71 -14.22 11.88
N GLY A 130 11.80 -13.59 11.44
CA GLY A 130 12.33 -13.61 10.09
C GLY A 130 11.57 -12.72 9.11
N LYS A 131 10.72 -11.81 9.60
CA LYS A 131 9.94 -10.89 8.76
C LYS A 131 9.85 -9.50 9.34
N GLN A 132 10.05 -8.51 8.48
CA GLN A 132 9.78 -7.09 8.78
C GLN A 132 10.45 -6.59 10.06
N LEU A 133 11.77 -6.74 10.11
CA LEU A 133 12.59 -6.26 11.23
C LEU A 133 12.84 -4.76 11.19
#